data_AF-A0A9D8A1B6-F1
#
_entry.id   AF-A0A9D8A1B6-F1
#
_cell.length_a   1.000
_cell.length_b   1.000
_cell.length_c   1.000
_cell.angle_alpha   90.00
_cell.angle_beta   90.00
_cell.angle_gamma   90.00
#
_symmetry.space_group_name_H-M   'P 1'
#
loop_
_entity.id
_entity.type
_entity.pdbx_description
1 polymer ?
#
loop_
_entity_poly.entity_id
_entity_poly.type
_entity_poly.pdbx_seq_one_letter_code
_entity_poly.pdbx_strand_id
1 'polypeptide(L)'
;MKNKIGRNTPCPCGSGKKFKKCCRSKPNVSPSHTWMADDGMHVVSPVDPSTPQDLEKMTREYQKNIRNSPLWDEMVKQYGKEKAEDLLKEFQVKPG
;
A
#
# COMPACT_ATOMS: atom_id res chain seq x y z
N MET A 1 -3.60 31.56 -34.39
CA MET A 1 -3.98 31.73 -32.97
C MET A 1 -4.19 30.35 -32.37
N LYS A 2 -3.52 29.98 -31.27
CA LYS A 2 -3.68 28.64 -30.63
C LYS A 2 -4.90 28.70 -29.69
N ASN A 3 -5.97 27.99 -30.01
CA ASN A 3 -7.20 27.93 -29.19
C ASN A 3 -6.88 27.36 -27.80
N LYS A 4 -6.72 28.23 -26.80
CA LYS A 4 -6.53 27.82 -25.40
C LYS A 4 -7.90 27.45 -24.82
N ILE A 5 -8.19 26.16 -24.76
CA ILE A 5 -9.44 25.69 -24.14
C ILE A 5 -9.43 25.97 -22.63
N GLY A 6 -10.52 26.56 -22.13
CA GLY A 6 -10.63 26.98 -20.75
C GLY A 6 -10.70 25.80 -19.78
N ARG A 7 -10.03 25.88 -18.63
CA ARG A 7 -10.02 24.80 -17.62
C ARG A 7 -11.42 24.34 -17.18
N ASN A 8 -12.35 25.28 -17.08
CA ASN A 8 -13.67 25.05 -16.52
C ASN A 8 -14.74 24.77 -17.58
N THR A 9 -14.40 24.84 -18.88
CA THR A 9 -15.34 24.54 -19.96
C THR A 9 -15.63 23.03 -20.00
N PRO A 10 -16.79 22.59 -20.53
CA PRO A 10 -17.01 21.17 -20.80
C PRO A 10 -15.88 20.59 -21.67
N CYS A 11 -15.41 19.36 -21.39
CA CYS A 11 -14.36 18.74 -22.20
C CYS A 11 -14.93 18.38 -23.58
N PRO A 12 -14.23 18.73 -24.68
CA PRO A 12 -14.64 18.37 -26.05
C PRO A 12 -14.64 16.86 -26.34
N CYS A 13 -14.18 16.01 -25.44
CA CYS A 13 -14.26 14.55 -25.60
C CYS A 13 -15.67 13.97 -25.36
N GLY A 14 -16.68 14.81 -25.05
CA GLY A 14 -18.05 14.35 -24.83
C GLY A 14 -18.32 13.75 -23.45
N SER A 15 -17.36 13.77 -22.52
CA SER A 15 -17.52 13.18 -21.18
C SER A 15 -18.51 13.90 -20.25
N GLY A 16 -18.99 15.09 -20.63
CA GLY A 16 -19.81 15.97 -19.76
C GLY A 16 -19.05 16.59 -18.58
N LYS A 17 -17.76 16.27 -18.38
CA LYS A 17 -16.92 16.78 -17.28
C LYS A 17 -16.19 18.08 -17.69
N LYS A 18 -15.81 18.93 -16.72
CA LYS A 18 -14.95 20.10 -16.97
C LYS A 18 -13.58 19.66 -17.52
N PHE A 19 -13.00 20.41 -18.47
CA PHE A 19 -11.73 20.08 -19.12
C PHE A 19 -10.60 19.76 -18.12
N LYS A 20 -10.48 20.55 -17.04
CA LYS A 20 -9.50 20.33 -15.96
C LYS A 20 -9.65 19.01 -15.19
N LYS A 21 -10.87 18.45 -15.16
CA LYS A 21 -11.22 17.20 -14.45
C LYS A 21 -11.35 16.00 -15.38
N CYS A 22 -11.03 16.16 -16.66
CA CYS A 22 -11.14 15.12 -17.65
C CYS A 22 -9.85 15.05 -18.46
N CYS A 23 -9.84 15.60 -19.66
CA CYS A 23 -8.77 15.50 -20.63
C CYS A 23 -7.46 16.19 -20.20
N ARG A 24 -7.55 17.11 -19.23
CA ARG A 24 -6.40 17.80 -18.63
C ARG A 24 -6.11 17.35 -17.20
N SER A 25 -6.91 16.43 -16.66
CA SER A 25 -6.61 15.80 -15.39
C SER A 25 -5.45 14.85 -15.63
N LYS A 26 -4.24 15.25 -15.27
CA LYS A 26 -3.20 14.26 -14.99
C LYS A 26 -3.73 13.49 -13.78
N PRO A 27 -3.91 12.16 -13.83
CA PRO A 27 -4.20 11.42 -12.61
C PRO A 27 -3.11 11.83 -11.62
N ASN A 28 -3.52 12.38 -10.48
CA ASN A 28 -2.62 12.56 -9.35
C ASN A 28 -2.42 11.17 -8.75
N VAL A 29 -1.80 10.28 -9.52
CA VAL A 29 -0.90 9.31 -8.93
C VAL A 29 0.23 10.17 -8.42
N SER A 30 0.38 10.18 -7.10
CA SER A 30 1.53 10.76 -6.42
C SER A 30 2.77 10.45 -7.25
N PRO A 31 3.59 11.44 -7.60
CA PRO A 31 4.81 11.14 -8.33
C PRO A 31 5.56 10.12 -7.46
N SER A 32 5.92 8.98 -8.05
CA SER A 32 6.98 8.14 -7.52
C SER A 32 8.12 9.10 -7.17
N HIS A 33 8.31 9.34 -5.88
CA HIS A 33 9.17 10.42 -5.42
C HIS A 33 10.55 9.81 -5.35
N THR A 34 11.26 9.90 -6.48
CA THR A 34 12.67 9.52 -6.54
C THR A 34 13.50 10.74 -6.18
N TRP A 35 14.26 10.66 -5.08
CA TRP A 35 15.24 11.67 -4.73
C TRP A 35 16.63 11.05 -4.61
N MET A 36 17.66 11.81 -4.99
CA MET A 36 19.05 11.42 -4.78
C MET A 36 19.51 12.05 -3.46
N ALA A 37 19.95 11.21 -2.54
CA ALA A 37 20.62 11.62 -1.32
C ALA A 37 22.09 11.16 -1.39
N ASP A 38 22.93 11.65 -0.49
CA ASP A 38 24.37 11.32 -0.48
C ASP A 38 24.64 9.82 -0.25
N ASP A 39 23.67 9.09 0.32
CA ASP A 39 23.69 7.65 0.51
C ASP A 39 23.06 6.85 -0.66
N GLY A 40 22.51 7.51 -1.67
CA GLY A 40 22.05 6.88 -2.91
C GLY A 40 20.67 7.32 -3.40
N MET A 41 20.10 6.52 -4.30
CA MET A 41 18.79 6.78 -4.92
C MET A 41 17.66 6.24 -4.05
N HIS A 42 16.91 7.15 -3.42
CA HIS A 42 15.69 6.82 -2.71
C HIS A 42 14.51 6.84 -3.67
N VAL A 43 13.85 5.71 -3.87
CA VAL A 43 12.64 5.60 -4.69
C VAL A 43 11.45 5.36 -3.77
N VAL A 44 10.59 6.36 -3.60
CA VAL A 44 9.27 6.16 -3.00
C VAL A 44 8.28 5.95 -4.12
N SER A 45 8.16 4.70 -4.56
CA SER A 45 6.97 4.31 -5.33
C SER A 45 5.77 4.36 -4.38
N PRO A 46 4.58 4.80 -4.85
CA PRO A 46 3.34 4.41 -4.21
C PRO A 46 3.23 2.89 -4.36
N VAL A 47 3.86 2.17 -3.44
CA VAL A 47 3.46 0.80 -3.14
C VAL A 47 2.10 0.99 -2.51
N ASP A 48 1.02 0.74 -3.25
CA ASP A 48 -0.27 0.51 -2.62
C ASP A 48 -0.05 -0.69 -1.67
N PRO A 49 -0.11 -0.51 -0.33
CA PRO A 49 0.15 -1.60 0.62
C PRO A 49 -0.99 -2.63 0.67
N SER A 50 -1.82 -2.69 -0.37
CA SER A 50 -3.15 -3.31 -0.36
C SER A 50 -3.37 -4.35 -1.44
N THR A 51 -2.32 -4.82 -2.13
CA THR A 51 -2.46 -6.11 -2.81
C THR A 51 -2.59 -7.18 -1.73
N PRO A 52 -3.67 -7.98 -1.70
CA PRO A 52 -3.86 -9.02 -0.69
C PRO A 52 -2.65 -9.94 -0.54
N GLN A 53 -1.94 -10.17 -1.64
CA GLN A 53 -0.72 -10.98 -1.71
C GLN A 53 0.44 -10.43 -0.88
N ASP A 54 0.58 -9.11 -0.77
CA ASP A 54 1.67 -8.50 0.01
C ASP A 54 1.30 -8.43 1.51
N LEU A 55 0.01 -8.24 1.83
CA LEU A 55 -0.51 -8.41 3.19
C LEU A 55 -0.33 -9.85 3.71
N GLU A 56 -0.59 -10.85 2.86
CA GLU A 56 -0.34 -12.26 3.16
C GLU A 56 1.15 -12.53 3.40
N LYS A 57 2.05 -11.96 2.57
CA LYS A 57 3.50 -12.10 2.77
C LYS A 57 3.96 -11.49 4.08
N MET A 58 3.53 -10.27 4.40
CA MET A 58 3.89 -9.60 5.66
C MET A 58 3.36 -10.38 6.87
N THR A 59 2.11 -10.85 6.81
CA THR A 59 1.51 -11.67 7.88
C THR A 59 2.30 -12.97 8.08
N ARG A 60 2.68 -13.64 7.00
CA ARG A 60 3.49 -14.86 7.05
C ARG A 60 4.88 -14.63 7.64
N GLU A 61 5.56 -13.56 7.22
CA GLU A 61 6.88 -13.20 7.76
C GLU A 61 6.82 -12.86 9.24
N TYR A 62 5.81 -12.09 9.65
CA TYR A 62 5.58 -11.77 11.05
C TYR A 62 5.36 -13.04 11.89
N GLN A 63 4.45 -13.93 11.46
CA GLN A 63 4.22 -15.21 12.14
C GLN A 63 5.49 -16.07 12.22
N LYS A 64 6.31 -16.09 11.16
CA LYS A 64 7.60 -16.79 11.15
C LYS A 64 8.58 -16.19 12.16
N ASN A 65 8.65 -14.87 12.24
CA ASN A 65 9.53 -14.19 13.17
C ASN A 65 9.14 -14.45 14.62
N ILE A 66 7.83 -14.45 14.92
CA ILE A 66 7.34 -14.81 16.25
C ILE A 66 7.76 -16.25 16.59
N ARG A 67 7.55 -17.21 15.69
CA ARG A 67 7.96 -18.62 15.90
C ARG A 67 9.46 -18.81 16.14
N ASN A 68 10.30 -17.93 15.59
CA ASN A 68 11.75 -17.97 15.77
C ASN A 68 12.23 -17.12 16.95
N SER A 69 11.33 -16.41 17.64
CA SER A 69 11.64 -15.54 18.78
C SER A 69 11.50 -16.30 20.10
N PRO A 70 12.26 -15.94 21.15
CA PRO A 70 12.04 -16.47 22.51
C PRO A 70 10.61 -16.21 23.04
N LEU A 71 9.89 -15.26 22.45
CA LEU A 71 8.47 -15.05 22.73
C LEU A 71 7.62 -16.29 22.43
N TRP A 72 7.96 -17.07 21.38
CA TRP A 72 7.23 -18.29 21.06
C TRP A 72 7.37 -19.35 22.14
N ASP A 73 8.57 -19.52 22.68
CA ASP A 73 8.82 -20.45 23.78
C ASP A 73 8.03 -20.05 25.03
N GLU A 74 7.93 -18.74 25.31
CA GLU A 74 7.09 -18.22 26.40
C GLU A 74 5.60 -18.48 26.17
N MET A 75 5.11 -18.22 24.95
CA MET A 75 3.71 -18.49 24.60
C MET A 75 3.35 -19.99 24.69
N VAL A 76 4.23 -20.87 24.21
CA VAL A 76 4.04 -22.32 24.29
C VAL A 76 4.06 -22.78 25.74
N LYS A 77 4.93 -22.20 26.58
CA LYS A 77 4.99 -22.51 28.02
C LYS A 77 3.74 -22.07 28.77
N GLN A 78 3.17 -20.91 28.42
CA GLN A 78 2.02 -20.35 29.14
C GLN A 78 0.68 -20.94 28.68
N TYR A 79 0.50 -21.14 27.38
CA TYR A 79 -0.80 -21.52 26.80
C TYR A 79 -0.83 -22.95 26.24
N GLY A 80 0.33 -23.58 26.07
CA GLY A 80 0.47 -24.83 25.33
C GLY A 80 0.56 -24.60 23.82
N LYS A 81 1.18 -25.55 23.12
CA LYS A 81 1.50 -25.43 21.69
C LYS A 81 0.27 -25.16 20.81
N GLU A 82 -0.82 -25.87 21.06
CA GLU A 82 -2.04 -25.78 20.25
C GLU A 82 -2.71 -24.39 20.36
N LYS A 83 -2.81 -23.86 21.59
CA LYS A 83 -3.37 -22.51 21.82
C LYS A 83 -2.44 -21.40 21.33
N ALA A 84 -1.13 -21.57 21.46
CA ALA A 84 -0.16 -20.62 20.94
C ALA A 84 -0.23 -20.52 19.40
N GLU A 85 -0.46 -21.64 18.70
CA GLU A 85 -0.65 -21.65 17.25
C GLU A 85 -1.96 -21.00 16.82
N ASP A 86 -3.03 -21.19 17.58
CA ASP A 86 -4.34 -20.59 17.31
C ASP A 86 -4.31 -19.06 17.48
N LEU A 87 -3.74 -18.58 18.59
CA LEU A 87 -3.52 -17.15 18.83
C LEU A 87 -2.69 -16.51 17.71
N LEU A 88 -1.65 -17.19 17.22
CA LEU A 88 -0.81 -16.67 16.16
C LEU A 88 -1.54 -16.54 14.81
N LYS A 89 -2.55 -17.40 14.55
CA LYS A 89 -3.40 -17.32 13.36
C LYS A 89 -4.41 -16.19 13.44
N GLU A 90 -4.76 -15.72 14.64
CA GLU A 90 -5.71 -14.62 14.84
C GLU A 90 -5.09 -13.24 14.54
N PHE A 91 -3.77 -13.10 14.66
CA PHE A 91 -3.00 -11.89 14.32
C PHE A 91 -2.85 -11.66 12.80
N GLN A 92 -3.94 -11.67 12.04
CA GLN A 92 -3.95 -11.29 10.62
C GLN A 92 -4.38 -9.82 10.46
N VAL A 93 -3.72 -9.12 9.53
CA VAL A 93 -4.09 -7.75 9.17
C VAL A 93 -5.44 -7.78 8.43
N LYS A 94 -6.48 -7.20 9.03
CA LYS A 94 -7.79 -7.04 8.38
C LYS A 94 -7.72 -5.84 7.42
N PRO A 95 -8.17 -5.97 6.16
CA PRO A 95 -8.31 -4.81 5.29
C PRO A 95 -9.38 -3.88 5.87
N GLY A 96 -9.03 -2.60 6.03
CA GLY A 96 -9.93 -1.52 6.49
C GLY A 96 -10.68 -0.85 5.34
#